data_AF-A0A165NMI6-F1
#
_entry.id   AF-A0A165NMI6-F1
#
_cell.length_a   1.000
_cell.length_b   1.000
_cell.length_c   1.000
_cell.angle_alpha   90.00
_cell.angle_beta   90.00
_cell.angle_gamma   90.00
#
_symmetry.space_group_name_H-M   'P 1'
#
loop_
_entity.id
_entity.type
_entity.pdbx_description
1 polymer ?
#
loop_
_entity_poly.entity_id
_entity_poly.type
_entity_poly.pdbx_seq_one_letter_code
_entity_poly.pdbx_strand_id
1 'polypeptide(L)'
;PHRRATSAEITRTQAALTKINERTPTATQIWTGIKCKDVSRNVRNFQWKGLHGAHKVGEYFENMPSPWKELAKCPRCECTESMQHILFECTDPARETIWKLAEETLEKKLDSCPEIELGTVWGCGVAVFEDEEKEAAAGKARAFRIIVSESAFLIWKIRCERRIQHEDDVNWTLSHEETTNRWRAVINMRISTDRLLTNKLRHKRGALGTHTVLHTWRGLLENEESLPQDWIRRPGCLVGIGTRRVWHPG
;
A
#
# COMPACT_ATOMS: atom_id res chain seq x y z
N PRO A 1 7.66 -0.97 29.46
CA PRO A 1 6.25 -0.60 29.76
C PRO A 1 5.28 -1.15 28.70
N HIS A 2 4.25 -1.90 29.10
CA HIS A 2 3.19 -2.40 28.23
C HIS A 2 2.40 -1.22 27.66
N ARG A 3 2.43 -1.02 26.33
CA ARG A 3 1.74 0.09 25.66
C ARG A 3 0.39 -0.40 25.13
N ARG A 4 -0.70 0.01 25.78
CA ARG A 4 -2.08 -0.41 25.44
C ARG A 4 -2.41 -0.25 23.96
N ALA A 5 -2.07 0.91 23.36
CA ALA A 5 -2.30 1.17 21.93
C ALA A 5 -1.54 0.19 21.03
N THR A 6 -0.29 -0.13 21.36
CA THR A 6 0.50 -1.10 20.59
C THR A 6 -0.11 -2.50 20.65
N SER A 7 -0.57 -2.94 21.82
CA SER A 7 -1.24 -4.24 21.95
C SER A 7 -2.53 -4.30 21.13
N ALA A 8 -3.33 -3.22 21.13
CA ALA A 8 -4.57 -3.14 20.36
C ALA A 8 -4.32 -3.23 18.84
N GLU A 9 -3.33 -2.49 18.30
CA GLU A 9 -3.01 -2.54 16.87
C GLU A 9 -2.41 -3.89 16.45
N ILE A 10 -1.63 -4.54 17.34
CA ILE A 10 -1.15 -5.91 17.10
C ILE A 10 -2.33 -6.88 17.03
N THR A 11 -3.27 -6.84 17.97
CA THR A 11 -4.46 -7.69 17.94
C THR A 11 -5.30 -7.46 16.69
N ARG A 12 -5.50 -6.20 16.27
CA ARG A 12 -6.18 -5.88 15.01
C ARG A 12 -5.45 -6.47 13.80
N THR A 13 -4.13 -6.32 13.76
CA THR A 13 -3.29 -6.87 12.69
C THR A 13 -3.38 -8.39 12.63
N GLN A 14 -3.38 -9.04 13.79
CA GLN A 14 -3.54 -10.50 13.89
C GLN A 14 -4.89 -10.93 13.35
N ALA A 15 -5.99 -10.31 13.79
CA ALA A 15 -7.34 -10.65 13.31
C ALA A 15 -7.47 -10.52 11.79
N ALA A 16 -6.99 -9.40 11.22
CA ALA A 16 -7.01 -9.17 9.78
C ALA A 16 -6.21 -10.24 9.00
N LEU A 17 -5.00 -10.54 9.47
CA LEU A 17 -4.14 -11.52 8.79
C LEU A 17 -4.55 -12.97 9.00
N THR A 18 -5.28 -13.30 10.07
CA THR A 18 -5.85 -14.65 10.22
C THR A 18 -6.84 -14.95 9.10
N LYS A 19 -7.61 -13.96 8.63
CA LYS A 19 -8.52 -14.10 7.49
C LYS A 19 -7.77 -14.40 6.18
N ILE A 20 -6.58 -13.85 6.00
CA ILE A 20 -5.78 -13.98 4.77
C ILE A 20 -4.90 -15.25 4.81
N ASN A 21 -4.24 -15.48 5.93
CA ASN A 21 -3.22 -16.51 6.06
C ASN A 21 -3.78 -17.86 6.53
N GLU A 22 -5.05 -17.90 6.92
CA GLU A 22 -5.72 -19.01 7.64
C GLU A 22 -5.02 -19.42 8.96
N ARG A 23 -4.09 -18.58 9.41
CA ARG A 23 -3.31 -18.75 10.64
C ARG A 23 -2.93 -17.41 11.21
N THR A 24 -2.99 -17.30 12.53
CA THR A 24 -2.65 -16.06 13.23
C THR A 24 -1.13 -15.86 13.27
N PRO A 25 -0.58 -14.78 12.68
CA PRO A 25 0.83 -14.48 12.83
C PRO A 25 1.14 -14.03 14.27
N THR A 26 2.35 -14.34 14.73
CA THR A 26 2.86 -13.85 16.01
C THR A 26 3.19 -12.36 15.93
N ALA A 27 3.18 -11.66 17.07
CA ALA A 27 3.63 -10.28 17.15
C ALA A 27 5.07 -10.11 16.62
N THR A 28 5.95 -11.08 16.90
CA THR A 28 7.33 -11.09 16.39
C THR A 28 7.39 -11.15 14.87
N GLN A 29 6.55 -11.98 14.24
CA GLN A 29 6.45 -12.03 12.78
C GLN A 29 5.99 -10.69 12.23
N ILE A 30 4.94 -10.08 12.80
CA ILE A 30 4.44 -8.76 12.36
C ILE A 30 5.55 -7.70 12.43
N TRP A 31 6.24 -7.57 13.57
CA TRP A 31 7.33 -6.61 13.75
C TRP A 31 8.53 -6.87 12.82
N THR A 32 8.77 -8.12 12.46
CA THR A 32 9.81 -8.49 11.51
C THR A 32 9.36 -8.15 10.08
N GLY A 33 8.10 -8.38 9.75
CA GLY A 33 7.51 -8.11 8.44
C GLY A 33 7.61 -6.65 8.02
N ILE A 34 7.38 -5.71 8.95
CA ILE A 34 7.53 -4.27 8.63
C ILE A 34 8.98 -3.83 8.39
N LYS A 35 9.97 -4.68 8.68
CA LYS A 35 11.39 -4.39 8.37
C LYS A 35 11.77 -4.83 6.95
N CYS A 36 10.85 -5.45 6.22
CA CYS A 36 11.06 -6.00 4.90
C CYS A 36 11.70 -5.00 3.92
N LYS A 37 12.70 -5.47 3.15
CA LYS A 37 13.40 -4.67 2.14
C LYS A 37 12.55 -4.37 0.89
N ASP A 38 11.41 -5.06 0.75
CA ASP A 38 10.49 -4.85 -0.37
C ASP A 38 9.69 -3.56 -0.24
N VAL A 39 9.71 -2.88 0.91
CA VAL A 39 9.00 -1.61 1.12
C VAL A 39 9.97 -0.48 1.44
N SER A 40 9.64 0.74 0.99
CA SER A 40 10.50 1.90 1.20
C SER A 40 10.66 2.21 2.69
N ARG A 41 11.75 2.89 3.09
CA ARG A 41 11.95 3.28 4.50
C ARG A 41 10.79 4.12 5.04
N ASN A 42 10.20 4.97 4.21
CA ASN A 42 9.09 5.82 4.63
C ASN A 42 7.83 5.01 4.91
N VAL A 43 7.54 4.01 4.07
CA VAL A 43 6.43 3.06 4.29
C VAL A 43 6.66 2.24 5.57
N ARG A 44 7.89 1.76 5.81
CA ARG A 44 8.23 1.05 7.05
C ARG A 44 8.02 1.91 8.29
N ASN A 45 8.43 3.18 8.24
CA ASN A 45 8.20 4.13 9.33
C ASN A 45 6.71 4.41 9.53
N PHE A 46 5.94 4.49 8.44
CA PHE A 46 4.49 4.65 8.48
C PHE A 46 3.80 3.46 9.17
N GLN A 47 4.14 2.23 8.80
CA GLN A 47 3.62 1.01 9.44
C GLN A 47 4.10 0.88 10.89
N TRP A 48 5.36 1.19 11.18
CA TRP A 48 5.90 1.18 12.55
C TRP A 48 5.12 2.12 13.47
N LYS A 49 4.82 3.33 13.00
CA LYS A 49 3.97 4.28 13.74
C LYS A 49 2.54 3.77 13.86
N GLY A 50 2.01 3.14 12.81
CA GLY A 50 0.68 2.49 12.80
C GLY A 50 0.57 1.45 13.90
N LEU A 51 1.47 0.47 13.94
CA LEU A 51 1.52 -0.58 14.95
C LEU A 51 1.74 -0.06 16.37
N HIS A 52 2.38 1.10 16.54
CA HIS A 52 2.51 1.73 17.84
C HIS A 52 1.31 2.60 18.26
N GLY A 53 0.38 2.89 17.35
CA GLY A 53 -0.63 3.92 17.56
C GLY A 53 -0.01 5.32 17.73
N ALA A 54 1.10 5.58 17.04
CA ALA A 54 1.95 6.76 17.24
C ALA A 54 1.81 7.84 16.15
N HIS A 55 0.82 7.70 15.26
CA HIS A 55 0.47 8.77 14.33
C HIS A 55 -0.25 9.89 15.09
N LYS A 56 0.18 11.14 14.87
CA LYS A 56 -0.44 12.31 15.48
C LYS A 56 -1.68 12.68 14.69
N VAL A 57 -2.82 12.13 15.08
CA VAL A 57 -4.15 12.35 14.47
C VAL A 57 -5.22 12.28 15.57
N GLY A 58 -6.38 12.90 15.34
CA GLY A 58 -7.57 12.63 16.14
C GLY A 58 -7.39 12.90 17.63
N GLU A 59 -7.61 11.84 18.41
CA GLU A 59 -7.48 11.80 19.88
C GLU A 59 -6.18 12.43 20.41
N TYR A 60 -5.08 12.35 19.65
CA TYR A 60 -3.83 13.00 20.04
C TYR A 60 -3.99 14.51 20.25
N PHE A 61 -4.83 15.16 19.44
CA PHE A 61 -5.04 16.60 19.46
C PHE A 61 -6.25 17.05 20.29
N GLU A 62 -7.17 16.15 20.65
CA GLU A 62 -8.46 16.50 21.28
C GLU A 62 -8.32 17.31 22.58
N ASN A 63 -7.29 17.00 23.37
CA ASN A 63 -7.02 17.64 24.66
C ASN A 63 -5.97 18.76 24.58
N MET A 64 -5.50 19.12 23.39
CA MET A 64 -4.56 20.23 23.20
C MET A 64 -5.30 21.58 23.13
N PRO A 65 -4.62 22.71 23.40
CA PRO A 65 -5.18 24.04 23.15
C PRO A 65 -5.35 24.32 21.64
N SER A 66 -6.16 25.33 21.30
CA SER A 66 -6.21 25.88 19.93
C SER A 66 -4.85 26.54 19.58
N PRO A 67 -4.38 26.43 18.32
CA PRO A 67 -5.09 25.86 17.16
C PRO A 67 -4.97 24.34 17.02
N TRP A 68 -4.11 23.66 17.79
CA TRP A 68 -3.87 22.21 17.61
C TRP A 68 -5.13 21.35 17.78
N LYS A 69 -6.04 21.74 18.68
CA LYS A 69 -7.32 21.05 18.89
C LYS A 69 -8.14 20.88 17.61
N GLU A 70 -8.02 21.81 16.67
CA GLU A 70 -8.76 21.80 15.41
C GLU A 70 -8.30 20.66 14.48
N LEU A 71 -7.10 20.13 14.70
CA LEU A 71 -6.56 18.96 13.97
C LEU A 71 -7.16 17.62 14.43
N ALA A 72 -7.99 17.60 15.48
CA ALA A 72 -8.61 16.38 15.97
C ALA A 72 -9.74 15.86 15.06
N LYS A 73 -10.47 16.77 14.39
CA LYS A 73 -11.59 16.41 13.51
C LYS A 73 -11.22 16.62 12.06
N CYS A 74 -11.66 15.74 11.18
CA CYS A 74 -11.52 15.87 9.74
C CYS A 74 -12.53 16.90 9.17
N PRO A 75 -12.10 17.99 8.52
CA PRO A 75 -12.99 19.03 8.01
C PRO A 75 -13.92 18.58 6.89
N ARG A 76 -13.59 17.46 6.22
CA ARG A 76 -14.45 16.91 5.15
C ARG A 76 -15.68 16.15 5.66
N CYS A 77 -15.61 15.51 6.84
CA CYS A 77 -16.68 14.65 7.38
C CYS A 77 -17.09 15.01 8.82
N GLU A 78 -16.39 15.96 9.44
CA GLU A 78 -16.55 16.39 10.84
C GLU A 78 -16.35 15.31 11.92
N CYS A 79 -15.84 14.15 11.51
CA CYS A 79 -15.59 13.00 12.36
C CYS A 79 -14.16 12.99 12.94
N THR A 80 -13.96 12.36 14.10
CA THR A 80 -12.63 12.27 14.74
C THR A 80 -11.66 11.56 13.80
N GLU A 81 -10.54 12.21 13.50
CA GLU A 81 -9.63 11.75 12.47
C GLU A 81 -8.69 10.68 13.02
N SER A 82 -9.00 9.41 12.76
CA SER A 82 -8.14 8.26 13.09
C SER A 82 -7.43 7.69 11.86
N MET A 83 -6.50 6.74 12.04
CA MET A 83 -5.93 6.02 10.88
C MET A 83 -6.98 5.17 10.15
N GLN A 84 -7.94 4.62 10.89
CA GLN A 84 -9.09 3.92 10.32
C GLN A 84 -9.90 4.88 9.44
N HIS A 85 -10.18 6.06 9.97
CA HIS A 85 -10.88 7.10 9.24
C HIS A 85 -10.13 7.49 7.95
N ILE A 86 -8.86 7.90 8.08
CA ILE A 86 -8.07 8.41 6.96
C ILE A 86 -7.98 7.38 5.83
N LEU A 87 -7.74 6.11 6.18
CA LEU A 87 -7.51 5.08 5.19
C LEU A 87 -8.80 4.46 4.65
N PHE A 88 -9.88 4.37 5.43
CA PHE A 88 -11.04 3.54 5.07
C PHE A 88 -12.42 4.20 5.25
N GLU A 89 -12.54 5.38 5.87
CA GLU A 89 -13.87 6.00 6.11
C GLU A 89 -14.00 7.44 5.62
N CYS A 90 -12.89 8.14 5.37
CA CYS A 90 -12.88 9.52 4.90
C CYS A 90 -13.62 9.73 3.58
N THR A 91 -14.38 10.82 3.47
CA THR A 91 -15.09 11.22 2.24
C THR A 91 -14.19 11.82 1.17
N ASP A 92 -12.86 11.76 1.33
CA ASP A 92 -11.92 12.24 0.32
C ASP A 92 -11.94 11.33 -0.92
N PRO A 93 -12.31 11.84 -2.12
CA PRO A 93 -12.42 11.02 -3.33
C PRO A 93 -11.12 10.33 -3.74
N ALA A 94 -9.97 10.90 -3.37
CA ALA A 94 -8.68 10.32 -3.70
C ALA A 94 -8.46 8.97 -2.99
N ARG A 95 -8.97 8.83 -1.76
CA ARG A 95 -8.88 7.59 -0.97
C ARG A 95 -9.60 6.44 -1.67
N GLU A 96 -10.85 6.67 -2.08
CA GLU A 96 -11.66 5.66 -2.77
C GLU A 96 -11.05 5.27 -4.12
N THR A 97 -10.61 6.27 -4.89
CA THR A 97 -9.92 6.03 -6.16
C THR A 97 -8.67 5.16 -5.97
N ILE A 98 -7.83 5.46 -4.98
CA ILE A 98 -6.61 4.69 -4.72
C ILE A 98 -6.91 3.24 -4.33
N TRP A 99 -7.88 3.01 -3.44
CA TRP A 99 -8.22 1.64 -3.06
C TRP A 99 -8.81 0.84 -4.21
N LYS A 100 -9.68 1.45 -5.02
CA LYS A 100 -10.20 0.81 -6.23
C LYS A 100 -9.07 0.37 -7.17
N LEU A 101 -8.10 1.24 -7.45
CA LEU A 101 -6.96 0.90 -8.31
C LEU A 101 -6.10 -0.23 -7.71
N ALA A 102 -5.92 -0.21 -6.38
CA ALA A 102 -5.17 -1.24 -5.67
C ALA A 102 -5.89 -2.60 -5.72
N GLU A 103 -7.19 -2.64 -5.43
CA GLU A 103 -8.02 -3.84 -5.45
C GLU A 103 -8.10 -4.44 -6.86
N GLU A 104 -8.36 -3.64 -7.89
CA GLU A 104 -8.37 -4.09 -9.29
C GLU A 104 -7.01 -4.64 -9.75
N THR A 105 -5.92 -4.15 -9.17
CA THR A 105 -4.57 -4.66 -9.45
C THR A 105 -4.30 -5.97 -8.70
N LEU A 106 -4.76 -6.07 -7.45
CA LEU A 106 -4.61 -7.27 -6.65
C LEU A 106 -5.48 -8.42 -7.13
N GLU A 107 -6.71 -8.14 -7.56
CA GLU A 107 -7.61 -9.13 -8.16
C GLU A 107 -6.96 -9.79 -9.38
N LYS A 108 -6.33 -9.00 -10.27
CA LYS A 108 -5.55 -9.53 -11.41
C LYS A 108 -4.36 -10.39 -10.98
N LYS A 109 -3.75 -10.11 -9.83
CA LYS A 109 -2.54 -10.81 -9.37
C LYS A 109 -2.82 -12.08 -8.59
N LEU A 110 -3.88 -12.04 -7.78
CA LEU A 110 -4.19 -13.02 -6.74
C LEU A 110 -5.39 -13.88 -7.12
N ASP A 111 -6.01 -13.64 -8.28
CA ASP A 111 -7.26 -14.24 -8.75
C ASP A 111 -8.50 -13.84 -7.92
N SER A 112 -8.28 -13.38 -6.68
CA SER A 112 -9.25 -12.72 -5.82
C SER A 112 -8.55 -11.71 -4.90
N CYS A 113 -9.12 -10.53 -4.72
CA CYS A 113 -8.59 -9.57 -3.76
C CYS A 113 -9.13 -9.90 -2.36
N PRO A 114 -8.26 -10.17 -1.36
CA PRO A 114 -8.72 -10.31 0.02
C PRO A 114 -9.22 -8.96 0.55
N GLU A 115 -10.07 -9.00 1.57
CA GLU A 115 -10.53 -7.79 2.28
C GLU A 115 -9.32 -7.01 2.83
N ILE A 116 -9.20 -5.74 2.44
CA ILE A 116 -8.15 -4.85 2.92
C ILE A 116 -8.74 -3.99 4.04
N GLU A 117 -8.23 -4.19 5.25
CA GLU A 117 -8.57 -3.40 6.43
C GLU A 117 -7.31 -2.80 7.07
N LEU A 118 -7.49 -2.01 8.14
CA LEU A 118 -6.37 -1.34 8.80
C LEU A 118 -5.31 -2.32 9.33
N GLY A 119 -5.75 -3.47 9.88
CA GLY A 119 -4.84 -4.54 10.28
C GLY A 119 -4.06 -5.12 9.09
N THR A 120 -4.68 -5.24 7.93
CA THR A 120 -4.03 -5.70 6.70
C THR A 120 -2.91 -4.75 6.29
N VAL A 121 -3.11 -3.43 6.37
CA VAL A 121 -2.08 -2.43 6.04
C VAL A 121 -0.85 -2.52 6.95
N TRP A 122 -1.08 -2.73 8.25
CA TRP A 122 0.00 -2.88 9.24
C TRP A 122 0.74 -4.21 9.10
N GLY A 123 0.03 -5.25 8.70
CA GLY A 123 0.54 -6.62 8.65
C GLY A 123 0.99 -7.10 7.28
N CYS A 124 0.74 -6.38 6.18
CA CYS A 124 0.87 -6.93 4.82
C CYS A 124 2.25 -7.56 4.49
N GLY A 125 3.31 -7.18 5.20
CA GLY A 125 4.64 -7.79 5.10
C GLY A 125 4.71 -9.27 5.48
N VAL A 126 3.72 -9.82 6.20
CA VAL A 126 3.63 -11.25 6.57
C VAL A 126 2.40 -11.95 6.00
N ALA A 127 1.71 -11.33 5.04
CA ALA A 127 0.67 -12.00 4.27
C ALA A 127 1.29 -13.14 3.44
N VAL A 128 0.62 -14.28 3.40
CA VAL A 128 1.00 -15.45 2.59
C VAL A 128 -0.13 -15.77 1.61
N PHE A 129 0.26 -16.34 0.47
CA PHE A 129 -0.65 -16.76 -0.58
C PHE A 129 -0.19 -18.12 -1.10
N GLU A 130 -1.12 -18.91 -1.59
CA GLU A 130 -0.84 -20.23 -2.16
C GLU A 130 -0.75 -20.16 -3.68
N ASP A 131 0.06 -21.06 -4.22
CA ASP A 131 0.24 -21.28 -5.65
C ASP A 131 0.90 -22.64 -5.86
N GLU A 132 0.70 -23.26 -7.03
CA GLU A 132 1.37 -24.51 -7.39
C GLU A 132 2.90 -24.31 -7.45
N GLU A 133 3.35 -23.15 -7.93
CA GLU A 133 4.76 -22.79 -7.94
C GLU A 133 5.10 -21.93 -6.70
N LYS A 134 6.01 -22.44 -5.86
CA LYS A 134 6.48 -21.72 -4.65
C LYS A 134 6.96 -20.29 -4.93
N GLU A 135 7.61 -20.07 -6.07
CA GLU A 135 8.11 -18.74 -6.46
C GLU A 135 6.97 -17.81 -6.91
N ALA A 136 5.91 -18.34 -7.52
CA ALA A 136 4.71 -17.59 -7.87
C ALA A 136 3.93 -17.18 -6.60
N ALA A 137 3.79 -18.09 -5.62
CA ALA A 137 3.25 -17.78 -4.30
C ALA A 137 4.03 -16.66 -3.59
N ALA A 138 5.36 -16.71 -3.63
CA ALA A 138 6.22 -15.65 -3.11
C ALA A 138 6.04 -14.32 -3.88
N GLY A 139 5.87 -14.39 -5.20
CA GLY A 139 5.54 -13.26 -6.06
C GLY A 139 4.21 -12.60 -5.71
N LYS A 140 3.15 -13.39 -5.50
CA LYS A 140 1.83 -12.95 -5.01
C LYS A 140 1.95 -12.22 -3.66
N ALA A 141 2.63 -12.82 -2.68
CA ALA A 141 2.88 -12.21 -1.38
C ALA A 141 3.69 -10.91 -1.43
N ARG A 142 4.64 -10.82 -2.38
CA ARG A 142 5.46 -9.62 -2.60
C ARG A 142 4.70 -8.51 -3.32
N ALA A 143 3.84 -8.85 -4.29
CA ALA A 143 2.98 -7.88 -4.95
C ALA A 143 1.97 -7.29 -3.95
N PHE A 144 1.31 -8.16 -3.18
CA PHE A 144 0.34 -7.75 -2.15
C PHE A 144 0.93 -6.76 -1.16
N ARG A 145 2.07 -7.08 -0.53
CA ARG A 145 2.69 -6.17 0.45
C ARG A 145 3.05 -4.82 -0.17
N ILE A 146 3.54 -4.79 -1.41
CA ILE A 146 3.94 -3.55 -2.07
C ILE A 146 2.69 -2.71 -2.38
N ILE A 147 1.70 -3.29 -3.07
CA ILE A 147 0.50 -2.57 -3.51
C ILE A 147 -0.27 -2.03 -2.31
N VAL A 148 -0.53 -2.86 -1.28
CA VAL A 148 -1.29 -2.43 -0.09
C VAL A 148 -0.56 -1.31 0.66
N SER A 149 0.75 -1.48 0.91
CA SER A 149 1.49 -0.54 1.74
C SER A 149 1.77 0.80 1.02
N GLU A 150 2.08 0.77 -0.27
CA GLU A 150 2.30 1.99 -1.06
C GLU A 150 0.98 2.75 -1.28
N SER A 151 -0.14 2.04 -1.46
CA SER A 151 -1.48 2.65 -1.61
C SER A 151 -1.92 3.35 -0.33
N ALA A 152 -1.85 2.67 0.82
CA ALA A 152 -2.17 3.27 2.11
C ALA A 152 -1.26 4.47 2.43
N PHE A 153 0.03 4.36 2.13
CA PHE A 153 0.96 5.46 2.35
C PHE A 153 0.71 6.64 1.41
N LEU A 154 0.26 6.40 0.17
CA LEU A 154 -0.15 7.46 -0.74
C LEU A 154 -1.39 8.20 -0.23
N ILE A 155 -2.41 7.48 0.25
CA ILE A 155 -3.59 8.08 0.89
C ILE A 155 -3.17 8.96 2.06
N TRP A 156 -2.30 8.45 2.94
CA TRP A 156 -1.73 9.23 4.04
C TRP A 156 -1.02 10.51 3.56
N LYS A 157 -0.18 10.41 2.52
CA LYS A 157 0.53 11.57 1.96
C LYS A 157 -0.44 12.61 1.41
N ILE A 158 -1.45 12.20 0.64
CA ILE A 158 -2.46 13.11 0.07
C ILE A 158 -3.25 13.80 1.18
N ARG A 159 -3.62 13.05 2.23
CA ARG A 159 -4.23 13.65 3.43
C ARG A 159 -3.29 14.68 4.07
N CYS A 160 -2.00 14.38 4.22
CA CYS A 160 -1.04 15.33 4.78
C CYS A 160 -0.86 16.58 3.91
N GLU A 161 -0.83 16.43 2.59
CA GLU A 161 -0.77 17.53 1.62
C GLU A 161 -2.00 18.44 1.80
N ARG A 162 -3.21 17.87 1.79
CA ARG A 162 -4.44 18.60 2.07
C ARG A 162 -4.40 19.36 3.40
N ARG A 163 -4.14 18.62 4.48
CA ARG A 163 -4.28 19.08 5.87
C ARG A 163 -3.22 20.08 6.29
N ILE A 164 -2.00 19.94 5.78
CA ILE A 164 -0.83 20.66 6.28
C ILE A 164 -0.29 21.63 5.25
N GLN A 165 -0.23 21.24 3.97
CA GLN A 165 0.33 22.12 2.93
C GLN A 165 -0.72 23.06 2.34
N HIS A 166 -1.96 22.60 2.26
CA HIS A 166 -3.09 23.38 1.75
C HIS A 166 -4.07 23.82 2.85
N GLU A 167 -3.75 23.57 4.12
CA GLU A 167 -4.53 24.02 5.29
C GLU A 167 -6.04 23.72 5.20
N ASP A 168 -6.39 22.58 4.58
CA ASP A 168 -7.78 22.19 4.25
C ASP A 168 -8.57 23.24 3.47
N ASP A 169 -7.94 23.94 2.53
CA ASP A 169 -8.64 24.77 1.56
C ASP A 169 -9.78 23.97 0.90
N VAL A 170 -11.01 24.49 1.06
CA VAL A 170 -12.24 23.90 0.52
C VAL A 170 -12.20 23.73 -0.99
N ASN A 171 -11.44 24.58 -1.69
CA ASN A 171 -11.27 24.52 -3.14
C ASN A 171 -10.16 23.55 -3.56
N TRP A 172 -9.35 23.07 -2.61
CA TRP A 172 -8.31 22.11 -2.88
C TRP A 172 -8.86 20.68 -2.82
N THR A 173 -8.80 20.01 -3.96
CA THR A 173 -9.09 18.58 -4.06
C THR A 173 -8.36 18.02 -5.28
N LEU A 174 -7.82 16.82 -5.16
CA LEU A 174 -7.20 16.17 -6.30
C LEU A 174 -8.29 15.67 -7.25
N SER A 175 -8.08 15.89 -8.54
CA SER A 175 -8.94 15.28 -9.55
C SER A 175 -8.76 13.75 -9.56
N HIS A 176 -9.76 13.06 -10.11
CA HIS A 176 -9.66 11.61 -10.29
C HIS A 176 -8.47 11.21 -11.18
N GLU A 177 -8.21 11.99 -12.24
CA GLU A 177 -7.08 11.77 -13.14
C GLU A 177 -5.74 11.97 -12.43
N GLU A 178 -5.60 13.07 -11.68
CA GLU A 178 -4.37 13.34 -10.94
C GLU A 178 -4.11 12.26 -9.89
N THR A 179 -5.16 11.83 -9.17
CA THR A 179 -5.05 10.74 -8.19
C THR A 179 -4.59 9.44 -8.86
N THR A 180 -5.19 9.10 -9.99
CA THR A 180 -4.83 7.91 -10.78
C THR A 180 -3.38 7.97 -11.25
N ASN A 181 -2.95 9.12 -11.76
CA ASN A 181 -1.58 9.33 -12.24
C ASN A 181 -0.57 9.26 -11.08
N ARG A 182 -0.88 9.84 -9.92
CA ARG A 182 -0.04 9.74 -8.71
C ARG A 182 0.09 8.29 -8.22
N TRP A 183 -0.99 7.51 -8.22
CA TRP A 183 -0.94 6.09 -7.86
C TRP A 183 -0.10 5.28 -8.84
N ARG A 184 -0.32 5.45 -10.16
CA ARG A 184 0.49 4.82 -11.21
C ARG A 184 1.96 5.17 -11.07
N ALA A 185 2.29 6.45 -10.83
CA ALA A 185 3.66 6.90 -10.64
C ALA A 185 4.33 6.19 -9.45
N VAL A 186 3.62 6.01 -8.33
CA VAL A 186 4.13 5.28 -7.16
C VAL A 186 4.44 3.82 -7.51
N ILE A 187 3.52 3.10 -8.15
CA ILE A 187 3.74 1.68 -8.51
C ILE A 187 4.82 1.53 -9.59
N ASN A 188 4.84 2.40 -10.60
CA ASN A 188 5.88 2.42 -11.64
C ASN A 188 7.27 2.72 -11.07
N MET A 189 7.35 3.57 -10.05
CA MET A 189 8.60 3.79 -9.32
C MET A 189 9.07 2.52 -8.59
N ARG A 190 8.14 1.70 -8.08
CA ARG A 190 8.48 0.40 -7.48
C ARG A 190 9.01 -0.60 -8.50
N ILE A 191 8.35 -0.72 -9.66
CA ILE A 191 8.84 -1.53 -10.78
C ILE A 191 10.24 -1.08 -11.20
N SER A 192 10.43 0.23 -11.38
CA SER A 192 11.72 0.81 -11.79
C SER A 192 12.83 0.54 -10.76
N THR A 193 12.52 0.68 -9.47
CA THR A 193 13.46 0.38 -8.38
C THR A 193 13.84 -1.09 -8.37
N ASP A 194 12.86 -1.99 -8.48
CA ASP A 194 13.10 -3.43 -8.50
C ASP A 194 14.01 -3.84 -9.67
N ARG A 195 13.76 -3.28 -10.86
CA ARG A 195 14.62 -3.50 -12.04
C ARG A 195 16.06 -3.07 -11.76
N LEU A 196 16.26 -1.86 -11.23
CA LEU A 196 17.61 -1.36 -10.90
C LEU A 196 18.31 -2.28 -9.89
N LEU A 197 17.59 -2.78 -8.89
CA LEU A 197 18.12 -3.66 -7.86
C LEU A 197 18.54 -5.05 -8.40
N THR A 198 18.12 -5.45 -9.60
CA THR A 198 18.58 -6.71 -10.23
C THR A 198 20.03 -6.65 -10.74
N ASN A 199 20.63 -5.46 -10.84
CA ASN A 199 21.98 -5.33 -11.37
C ASN A 199 23.04 -5.93 -10.42
N LYS A 200 23.51 -7.14 -10.77
CA LYS A 200 24.51 -7.90 -9.99
C LYS A 200 25.88 -7.22 -9.92
N LEU A 201 26.27 -6.45 -10.94
CA LEU A 201 27.54 -5.73 -10.94
C LEU A 201 27.51 -4.61 -9.89
N ARG A 202 26.40 -3.87 -9.81
CA ARG A 202 26.22 -2.76 -8.88
C ARG A 202 25.94 -3.22 -7.45
N HIS A 203 25.10 -4.24 -7.28
CA HIS A 203 24.57 -4.62 -5.96
C HIS A 203 25.18 -5.91 -5.39
N LYS A 204 26.00 -6.64 -6.15
CA LYS A 204 26.70 -7.87 -5.72
C LYS A 204 25.74 -8.84 -5.03
N ARG A 205 26.05 -9.27 -3.80
CA ARG A 205 25.22 -10.17 -2.97
C ARG A 205 23.89 -9.55 -2.52
N GLY A 206 23.76 -8.22 -2.61
CA GLY A 206 22.53 -7.50 -2.29
C GLY A 206 21.57 -7.34 -3.48
N ALA A 207 21.95 -7.81 -4.68
CA ALA A 207 21.09 -7.73 -5.86
C ALA A 207 19.79 -8.52 -5.65
N LEU A 208 18.68 -7.95 -6.13
CA LEU A 208 17.40 -8.62 -6.18
C LEU A 208 17.42 -9.69 -7.27
N GLY A 209 16.84 -10.86 -7.00
CA GLY A 209 16.74 -11.91 -8.00
C GLY A 209 15.82 -11.49 -9.14
N THR A 210 16.26 -11.68 -10.39
CA THR A 210 15.45 -11.41 -11.59
C THR A 210 14.12 -12.17 -11.52
N HIS A 211 14.15 -13.43 -11.11
CA HIS A 211 12.95 -14.27 -10.97
C HIS A 211 11.95 -13.68 -9.95
N THR A 212 12.45 -13.14 -8.83
CA THR A 212 11.61 -12.46 -7.83
C THR A 212 10.88 -11.26 -8.44
N VAL A 213 11.56 -10.46 -9.27
CA VAL A 213 10.96 -9.30 -9.93
C VAL A 213 9.92 -9.74 -10.97
N LEU A 214 10.26 -10.73 -11.81
CA LEU A 214 9.34 -11.29 -12.80
C LEU A 214 8.08 -11.82 -12.13
N HIS A 215 8.21 -12.68 -11.11
CA HIS A 215 7.07 -13.24 -10.38
C HIS A 215 6.27 -12.21 -9.60
N THR A 216 6.88 -11.10 -9.16
CA THR A 216 6.12 -10.01 -8.52
C THR A 216 5.19 -9.33 -9.52
N TRP A 217 5.72 -8.94 -10.69
CA TRP A 217 5.03 -8.02 -11.61
C TRP A 217 4.35 -8.70 -12.79
N ARG A 218 4.59 -9.99 -13.02
CA ARG A 218 3.87 -10.79 -14.03
C ARG A 218 2.37 -10.70 -13.81
N GLY A 219 1.63 -10.45 -14.89
CA GLY A 219 0.19 -10.23 -14.93
C GLY A 219 -0.24 -8.79 -14.65
N LEU A 220 0.69 -7.88 -14.33
CA LEU A 220 0.38 -6.51 -13.91
C LEU A 220 0.93 -5.44 -14.85
N LEU A 221 1.68 -5.81 -15.88
CA LEU A 221 2.29 -4.83 -16.78
C LEU A 221 1.34 -4.43 -17.91
N GLU A 222 1.43 -3.17 -18.31
CA GLU A 222 0.70 -2.67 -19.47
C GLU A 222 1.27 -3.32 -20.75
N ASN A 223 0.37 -3.84 -21.59
CA ASN A 223 0.72 -4.54 -22.83
C ASN A 223 1.72 -5.69 -22.62
N GLU A 224 1.59 -6.45 -21.53
CA GLU A 224 2.53 -7.53 -21.15
C GLU A 224 2.76 -8.58 -22.26
N GLU A 225 1.74 -8.88 -23.06
CA GLU A 225 1.84 -9.79 -24.22
C GLU A 225 2.89 -9.35 -25.25
N SER A 226 3.16 -8.04 -25.34
CA SER A 226 4.16 -7.47 -26.24
C SER A 226 5.57 -7.41 -25.63
N LEU A 227 5.70 -7.72 -24.34
CA LEU A 227 6.97 -7.70 -23.63
C LEU A 227 7.69 -9.05 -23.74
N PRO A 228 9.04 -9.07 -23.89
CA PRO A 228 9.78 -10.31 -23.80
C PRO A 228 9.70 -10.89 -22.38
N GLN A 229 9.89 -12.19 -22.25
CA GLN A 229 9.86 -12.88 -20.95
C GLN A 229 10.84 -12.29 -19.92
N ASP A 230 11.98 -11.74 -20.36
CA ASP A 230 12.95 -10.99 -19.51
C ASP A 230 12.86 -9.47 -19.74
N TRP A 231 11.66 -8.90 -19.57
CA TRP A 231 11.36 -7.47 -19.78
C TRP A 231 12.18 -6.52 -18.91
N ILE A 232 12.78 -7.01 -17.81
CA ILE A 232 13.56 -6.22 -16.86
C ILE A 232 14.68 -5.43 -17.56
N ARG A 233 15.24 -5.98 -18.65
CA ARG A 233 16.32 -5.38 -19.44
C ARG A 233 15.84 -4.31 -20.44
N ARG A 234 14.53 -4.13 -20.65
CA ARG A 234 13.97 -3.12 -21.57
C ARG A 234 13.45 -1.89 -20.81
N PRO A 235 13.76 -0.66 -21.25
CA PRO A 235 13.14 0.54 -20.69
C PRO A 235 11.63 0.57 -20.99
N GLY A 236 10.84 1.28 -20.16
CA GLY A 236 9.44 1.61 -20.47
C GLY A 236 8.32 0.67 -19.98
N CYS A 237 8.60 -0.31 -19.11
CA CYS A 237 7.53 -1.14 -18.54
C CYS A 237 6.72 -0.37 -17.48
N LEU A 238 5.42 -0.20 -17.72
CA LEU A 238 4.46 0.46 -16.84
C LEU A 238 3.46 -0.56 -16.28
N VAL A 239 2.80 -0.23 -15.17
CA VAL A 239 1.69 -1.00 -14.62
C VAL A 239 0.42 -0.76 -15.43
N GLY A 240 -0.25 -1.84 -15.85
CA GLY A 240 -1.49 -1.80 -16.60
C GLY A 240 -2.69 -1.93 -15.68
N ILE A 241 -3.50 -0.88 -15.59
CA ILE A 241 -4.86 -1.01 -15.04
C ILE A 241 -5.72 -1.34 -16.23
N GLY A 242 -5.94 -2.64 -16.47
CA GLY A 242 -6.79 -3.15 -17.54
C GLY A 242 -8.00 -2.26 -17.75
N THR A 243 -7.94 -1.43 -18.78
CA THR A 243 -9.12 -0.85 -19.37
C THR A 243 -9.85 -2.05 -19.92
N ARG A 244 -11.03 -2.38 -19.38
CA ARG A 244 -11.95 -3.22 -20.14
C ARG A 244 -12.07 -2.51 -21.48
N ARG A 245 -11.49 -3.09 -22.55
CA ARG A 245 -11.90 -2.72 -23.88
C ARG A 245 -13.38 -3.07 -23.90
N VAL A 246 -14.24 -2.06 -23.80
CA VAL A 246 -15.62 -2.22 -24.24
C VAL A 246 -15.48 -2.50 -25.72
N TRP A 247 -15.54 -3.78 -26.06
CA TRP A 247 -15.63 -4.21 -27.43
C TRP A 247 -16.99 -3.74 -27.91
N HIS A 248 -17.00 -2.71 -28.77
CA HIS A 248 -18.17 -2.37 -29.56
C HIS A 248 -18.11 -3.25 -30.82
N PRO A 249 -19.00 -4.25 -30.97
CA PRO A 249 -19.28 -4.76 -32.29
C PRO A 249 -19.96 -3.66 -33.09
N GLY A 250 -19.38 -3.35 -34.27
CA GLY A 250 -20.04 -2.79 -35.45
C GLY A 250 -21.06 -1.68 -35.25
#